data_AF-A0A7X2P641-F1
#
_entry.id   AF-A0A7X2P641-F1
#
_cell.length_a   1.000
_cell.length_b   1.000
_cell.length_c   1.000
_cell.angle_alpha   90.00
_cell.angle_beta   90.00
_cell.angle_gamma   90.00
#
_symmetry.space_group_name_H-M   'P 1'
#
loop_
_entity.id
_entity.type
_entity.pdbx_description
1 polymer ?
#
loop_
_entity_poly.entity_id
_entity_poly.type
_entity_poly.pdbx_seq_one_letter_code
_entity_poly.pdbx_strand_id
1 'polypeptide(L)'
;MIEIQVPKDITTYKTKTVGPLTMRQLVILMLVIAMDFLLYTAVLKDRNLSAEAIMYIAALIDTPVFAFMFEIYGMPMEKFILIFLLCNVLAPGRRIYTGSLRKEVDVPISQKKEKQIRKLRKRMIRESRKKETLKVYK
;
A
#
# COMPACT_ATOMS: atom_id res chain seq x y z
N MET A 1 -31.40 18.32 2.13
CA MET A 1 -30.16 17.62 2.51
C MET A 1 -29.31 18.62 3.26
N ILE A 2 -29.02 18.37 4.53
CA ILE A 2 -28.14 19.23 5.34
C ILE A 2 -26.73 18.72 5.08
N GLU A 3 -25.95 19.44 4.27
CA GLU A 3 -24.53 19.16 4.10
C GLU A 3 -23.77 19.70 5.31
N ILE A 4 -23.38 18.79 6.19
CA ILE A 4 -22.48 19.09 7.30
C ILE A 4 -21.06 19.10 6.72
N GLN A 5 -20.40 20.26 6.75
CA GLN A 5 -19.01 20.36 6.30
C GLN A 5 -18.10 19.60 7.26
N VAL A 6 -17.62 18.44 6.82
CA VAL A 6 -16.63 17.67 7.57
C VAL A 6 -15.29 18.41 7.49
N PRO A 7 -14.66 18.76 8.62
CA PRO A 7 -13.36 19.42 8.61
C PRO A 7 -12.32 18.49 7.98
N LYS A 8 -11.53 19.02 7.03
CA LYS A 8 -10.43 18.27 6.41
C LYS A 8 -9.30 18.10 7.41
N ASP A 9 -8.70 16.92 7.40
CA ASP A 9 -7.62 16.56 8.30
C ASP A 9 -6.38 17.46 8.08
N ILE A 10 -5.87 18.03 9.17
CA ILE A 10 -4.73 18.95 9.18
C ILE A 10 -3.41 18.28 8.74
N THR A 11 -3.32 16.95 8.83
CA THR A 11 -2.15 16.18 8.39
C THR A 11 -1.99 16.17 6.87
N THR A 12 -3.04 16.52 6.13
CA THR A 12 -3.02 16.59 4.66
C THR A 12 -2.21 17.79 4.14
N TYR A 13 -2.05 18.83 4.96
CA TYR A 13 -1.34 20.05 4.55
C TYR A 13 0.16 19.83 4.57
N LYS A 14 0.77 19.83 3.38
CA LYS A 14 2.22 19.81 3.25
C LYS A 14 2.79 21.14 3.74
N THR A 15 3.75 21.05 4.65
CA THR A 15 4.53 22.20 5.11
C THR A 15 5.31 22.77 3.92
N LYS A 16 4.89 23.93 3.45
CA LYS A 16 5.64 24.75 2.49
C LYS A 16 6.69 25.52 3.29
N THR A 17 7.94 25.43 2.89
CA THR A 17 9.04 25.87 3.76
C THR A 17 9.82 27.03 3.21
N VAL A 18 9.99 27.10 1.88
CA VAL A 18 10.50 28.29 1.19
C VAL A 18 9.60 28.58 0.00
N GLY A 19 8.71 29.57 0.16
CA GLY A 19 7.75 29.96 -0.87
C GLY A 19 6.84 28.80 -1.32
N PRO A 20 6.76 28.47 -2.63
CA PRO A 20 5.95 27.35 -3.11
C PRO A 20 6.62 25.98 -2.90
N LEU A 21 7.88 25.92 -2.44
CA LEU A 21 8.65 24.69 -2.36
C LEU A 21 8.53 23.97 -1.01
N THR A 22 8.54 22.64 -1.08
CA THR A 22 8.55 21.73 0.08
C THR A 22 9.98 21.39 0.49
N MET A 23 10.17 20.92 1.73
CA MET A 23 11.51 20.51 2.20
C MET A 23 12.15 19.42 1.33
N ARG A 24 11.35 18.49 0.79
CA ARG A 24 11.86 17.41 -0.09
C ARG A 24 12.44 17.98 -1.39
N GLN A 25 11.77 18.97 -1.96
CA GLN A 25 12.20 19.65 -3.18
C GLN A 25 13.54 20.37 -2.96
N LEU A 26 13.72 21.01 -1.79
CA LEU A 26 14.98 21.67 -1.44
C LEU A 26 16.14 20.68 -1.32
N VAL A 27 15.95 19.55 -0.63
CA VAL A 27 17.01 18.55 -0.48
C VAL A 27 17.42 17.96 -1.83
N ILE A 28 16.46 17.64 -2.69
CA ILE A 28 16.74 17.09 -4.02
C ILE A 28 17.42 18.13 -4.91
N LEU A 29 16.98 19.39 -4.87
CA LEU A 29 17.61 20.47 -5.62
C LEU A 29 19.08 20.67 -5.21
N MET A 30 19.39 20.63 -3.91
CA MET A 30 20.77 20.72 -3.45
C MET A 30 21.62 19.53 -3.93
N LEU A 31 21.04 18.33 -3.96
CA LEU A 31 21.72 17.13 -4.45
C LEU A 31 22.03 17.23 -5.94
N VAL A 32 21.07 17.68 -6.76
CA VAL A 32 21.25 17.90 -8.21
C VAL A 32 22.39 18.89 -8.46
N ILE A 33 22.36 20.06 -7.81
CA ILE A 33 23.42 21.07 -7.95
C ILE A 33 24.81 20.52 -7.58
N ALA A 34 24.89 19.75 -6.50
CA ALA A 34 26.14 19.12 -6.09
C ALA A 34 26.62 18.07 -7.10
N MET A 35 25.70 17.28 -7.66
CA MET A 35 26.00 16.30 -8.69
C MET A 35 26.48 16.96 -9.99
N ASP A 36 25.81 18.01 -10.45
CA ASP A 36 26.20 18.77 -11.64
C ASP A 36 27.60 19.35 -11.51
N PHE A 37 27.90 19.93 -10.35
CA PHE A 37 29.22 20.46 -10.08
C PHE A 37 30.30 19.36 -10.11
N LEU A 38 30.01 18.19 -9.54
CA LEU A 38 30.89 17.03 -9.59
C LEU A 38 31.07 16.52 -11.03
N LEU A 39 29.99 16.42 -11.80
CA LEU A 39 29.99 15.95 -13.18
C LEU A 39 30.80 16.90 -14.08
N TYR A 40 30.60 18.21 -13.92
CA TYR A 40 31.31 19.23 -14.68
C TYR A 40 32.81 19.17 -14.41
N THR A 41 33.20 19.14 -13.14
CA THR A 41 34.62 19.14 -12.73
C THR A 41 35.35 17.85 -13.05
N ALA A 42 34.69 16.68 -12.93
CA ALA A 42 35.32 15.39 -13.10
C ALA A 42 35.37 14.90 -14.57
N VAL A 43 34.34 15.20 -15.38
CA VAL A 43 34.18 14.57 -16.70
C VAL A 43 34.17 15.59 -17.83
N LEU A 44 33.50 16.73 -17.67
CA LEU A 44 33.19 17.61 -18.79
C LEU A 44 34.24 18.70 -19.02
N LYS A 45 35.01 19.05 -17.99
CA LYS A 45 36.09 20.05 -18.05
C LYS A 45 37.11 19.76 -19.16
N ASP A 46 37.46 18.49 -19.34
CA ASP A 46 38.54 18.08 -20.25
C ASP A 46 38.05 17.73 -21.67
N ARG A 47 36.73 17.79 -21.93
CA ARG A 47 36.14 17.21 -23.13
C ARG A 47 35.93 18.17 -24.30
N ASN A 48 36.34 19.44 -24.20
CA ASN A 48 36.20 20.46 -25.26
C ASN A 48 34.81 20.44 -25.93
N LEU A 49 33.75 20.12 -25.16
CA LEU A 49 32.39 20.08 -25.66
C LEU A 49 31.80 21.49 -25.71
N SER A 50 30.90 21.73 -26.66
CA SER A 50 30.10 22.96 -26.69
C SER A 50 29.28 23.07 -25.39
N ALA A 51 29.12 24.30 -24.89
CA ALA A 51 28.34 24.58 -23.68
C ALA A 51 26.91 24.03 -23.77
N GLU A 52 26.31 24.06 -24.96
CA GLU A 52 24.97 23.51 -25.21
C GLU A 52 24.93 21.99 -25.02
N ALA A 53 25.94 21.28 -25.53
CA ALA A 53 26.01 19.83 -25.39
C ALA A 53 26.17 19.42 -23.91
N ILE A 54 26.94 20.18 -23.14
CA ILE A 54 27.11 19.97 -21.70
C ILE A 54 25.75 20.11 -20.98
N MET A 55 24.98 21.16 -21.29
CA MET A 55 23.67 21.39 -20.70
C MET A 55 22.68 20.27 -21.02
N TYR A 56 22.66 19.77 -22.26
CA TYR A 56 21.78 18.65 -22.63
C TYR A 56 22.16 17.35 -21.91
N ILE A 57 23.45 17.08 -21.74
CA ILE A 57 23.92 15.89 -21.03
C ILE A 57 23.55 16.00 -19.54
N ALA A 58 23.78 17.15 -18.91
CA ALA A 58 23.38 17.39 -17.53
C ALA A 58 21.86 17.20 -17.36
N ALA A 59 21.06 17.85 -18.19
CA ALA A 59 19.59 17.73 -18.14
C ALA A 59 19.09 16.28 -18.32
N LEU A 60 19.73 15.48 -19.18
CA LEU A 60 19.41 14.07 -19.36
C LEU A 60 19.68 13.25 -18.10
N ILE A 61 20.77 13.54 -17.39
CA ILE A 61 21.17 12.88 -16.15
C ILE A 61 20.29 13.33 -14.98
N ASP A 62 19.90 14.60 -14.94
CA ASP A 62 19.06 15.15 -13.87
C ASP A 62 17.61 14.69 -13.94
N THR A 63 17.11 14.42 -15.14
CA THR A 63 15.72 13.98 -15.38
C THR A 63 15.27 12.84 -14.44
N PRO A 64 16.00 11.71 -14.29
CA PRO A 64 15.65 10.67 -13.33
C PRO A 64 15.77 11.11 -11.86
N VAL A 65 16.68 12.04 -11.53
CA VAL A 65 16.84 12.55 -10.16
C VAL A 65 15.64 13.44 -9.77
N PHE A 66 15.19 14.29 -10.69
CA PHE A 66 13.98 15.10 -10.51
C PHE A 66 12.71 14.25 -10.34
N ALA A 67 12.67 13.01 -10.83
CA ALA A 67 11.54 12.13 -10.59
C ALA A 67 11.29 11.88 -9.10
N PHE A 68 12.34 11.88 -8.26
CA PHE A 68 12.23 11.73 -6.79
C PHE A 68 11.51 12.90 -6.11
N MET A 69 11.41 14.03 -6.81
CA MET A 69 10.71 15.22 -6.35
C MET A 69 9.20 15.01 -6.28
N PHE A 70 8.67 14.14 -7.13
CA PHE A 70 7.25 13.86 -7.22
C PHE A 70 6.83 12.76 -6.24
N GLU A 71 5.57 12.83 -5.81
CA GLU A 71 4.95 11.77 -5.03
C GLU A 71 4.08 10.93 -5.94
N ILE A 72 4.37 9.64 -5.99
CA ILE A 72 3.60 8.66 -6.75
C ILE A 72 2.56 8.06 -5.81
N TYR A 73 1.27 8.16 -6.15
CA TYR A 73 0.14 7.71 -5.32
C TYR A 73 0.13 8.30 -3.89
N GLY A 74 0.62 9.52 -3.71
CA GLY A 74 0.73 10.17 -2.39
C GLY A 74 1.83 9.58 -1.50
N MET A 75 2.71 8.74 -2.06
CA MET A 75 3.88 8.20 -1.38
C MET A 75 5.17 8.81 -1.93
N PRO A 76 6.19 8.99 -1.09
CA PRO A 76 7.50 9.41 -1.55
C PRO A 76 8.14 8.31 -2.40
N MET A 77 8.84 8.70 -3.47
CA MET A 77 9.42 7.81 -4.48
C MET A 77 10.33 6.71 -3.92
N GLU A 78 11.08 6.99 -2.85
CA GLU A 78 11.97 6.04 -2.20
C GLU A 78 11.19 4.85 -1.63
N LYS A 79 10.02 5.11 -1.03
CA LYS A 79 9.13 4.06 -0.52
C LYS A 79 8.49 3.28 -1.65
N PHE A 80 8.08 3.97 -2.72
CA PHE A 80 7.52 3.32 -3.89
C PHE A 80 8.52 2.34 -4.51
N ILE A 81 9.76 2.77 -4.74
CA ILE A 81 10.82 1.92 -5.30
C ILE A 81 11.11 0.74 -4.37
N LEU A 82 11.18 0.96 -3.05
CA LEU A 82 11.39 -0.12 -2.09
C LEU A 82 10.28 -1.16 -2.17
N ILE A 83 9.02 -0.74 -2.15
CA ILE A 83 7.86 -1.66 -2.27
C ILE A 83 7.86 -2.35 -3.63
N PHE A 84 8.12 -1.61 -4.70
CA PHE A 84 8.19 -2.16 -6.05
C PHE A 84 9.24 -3.27 -6.14
N LEU A 85 10.43 -3.02 -5.62
CA LEU A 85 11.54 -3.97 -5.62
C LEU A 85 11.26 -5.16 -4.69
N LEU A 86 10.63 -4.91 -3.53
CA LEU A 86 10.21 -5.96 -2.62
C LEU A 86 9.19 -6.90 -3.28
N CYS A 87 8.16 -6.34 -3.93
CA CYS A 87 7.06 -7.11 -4.49
C CYS A 87 7.41 -7.78 -5.83
N ASN A 88 8.22 -7.13 -6.67
CA ASN A 88 8.53 -7.66 -8.02
C ASN A 88 9.83 -8.46 -8.08
N VAL A 89 10.84 -8.12 -7.27
CA VAL A 89 12.18 -8.70 -7.38
C VAL A 89 12.48 -9.65 -6.22
N LEU A 90 12.26 -9.22 -4.98
CA LEU A 90 12.65 -10.00 -3.79
C LEU A 90 11.57 -10.99 -3.34
N ALA A 91 10.30 -10.70 -3.57
CA ALA A 91 9.23 -11.56 -3.13
C ALA A 91 9.27 -12.88 -3.92
N PRO A 92 9.18 -14.03 -3.23
CA PRO A 92 9.14 -15.32 -3.91
C PRO A 92 7.84 -15.40 -4.72
N GLY A 93 7.98 -15.62 -6.04
CA GLY A 93 6.84 -15.72 -6.97
C GLY A 93 5.82 -16.80 -6.60
N ARG A 94 6.24 -17.81 -5.82
CA ARG A 94 5.33 -18.71 -5.10
C ARG A 94 5.41 -18.41 -3.61
N ARG A 95 4.39 -17.72 -3.10
CA ARG A 95 4.22 -17.47 -1.67
C ARG A 95 3.93 -18.81 -0.97
N ILE A 96 4.93 -19.37 -0.28
CA ILE A 96 4.73 -20.58 0.52
C ILE A 96 3.95 -20.15 1.76
N TYR A 97 2.68 -20.54 1.84
CA TYR A 97 1.85 -20.28 3.00
C TYR A 97 2.25 -21.23 4.13
N THR A 98 3.29 -20.89 4.89
CA THR A 98 3.58 -21.51 6.20
C THR A 98 2.69 -20.90 7.28
N GLY A 99 1.39 -20.93 7.03
CA GLY A 99 0.39 -20.85 8.09
C GLY A 99 -0.24 -22.22 8.14
N SER A 100 -0.34 -22.82 9.32
CA SER A 100 -1.41 -23.78 9.53
C SER A 100 -2.67 -23.08 9.05
N LEU A 101 -3.20 -23.47 7.88
CA LEU A 101 -4.65 -23.46 7.66
C LEU A 101 -5.17 -23.91 9.01
N ARG A 102 -5.85 -23.00 9.73
CA ARG A 102 -6.45 -23.27 11.02
C ARG A 102 -6.95 -24.69 10.89
N LYS A 103 -6.25 -25.67 11.49
CA LYS A 103 -6.70 -27.05 11.41
C LYS A 103 -8.11 -26.89 11.91
N GLU A 104 -9.10 -27.14 11.06
CA GLU A 104 -10.44 -27.32 11.55
C GLU A 104 -10.24 -28.36 12.63
N VAL A 105 -10.24 -27.89 13.87
CA VAL A 105 -10.05 -28.77 15.00
C VAL A 105 -11.34 -29.54 14.92
N ASP A 106 -11.30 -30.71 14.29
CA ASP A 106 -12.30 -31.74 14.46
C ASP A 106 -12.23 -32.07 15.94
N VAL A 107 -12.86 -31.23 16.75
CA VAL A 107 -13.03 -31.46 18.17
C VAL A 107 -13.87 -32.72 18.19
N PRO A 108 -13.36 -33.89 18.65
CA PRO A 108 -14.16 -35.09 18.65
C PRO A 108 -15.38 -34.78 19.53
N ILE A 109 -16.55 -34.67 18.90
CA ILE A 109 -17.78 -34.38 19.62
C ILE A 109 -18.00 -35.61 20.49
N SER A 110 -17.76 -35.47 21.80
CA SER A 110 -18.02 -36.54 22.76
C SER A 110 -19.40 -37.14 22.47
N GLN A 111 -19.53 -38.47 22.43
CA GLN A 111 -20.78 -39.15 22.07
C GLN A 111 -21.99 -38.66 22.89
N LYS A 112 -21.75 -38.11 24.09
CA LYS A 112 -22.78 -37.44 24.91
C LYS A 112 -23.33 -36.17 24.26
N LYS A 113 -22.46 -35.32 23.68
CA LYS A 113 -22.83 -34.09 22.96
C LYS A 113 -23.59 -34.39 21.67
N GLU A 114 -23.18 -35.41 20.89
CA GLU A 114 -23.93 -35.83 19.69
C GLU A 114 -25.34 -36.31 20.03
N LYS A 115 -25.48 -37.13 21.10
CA LYS A 115 -26.79 -37.58 21.59
C LYS A 115 -27.67 -36.40 22.03
N GLN A 116 -27.10 -35.37 22.65
CA GLN A 116 -27.82 -34.14 23.02
C GLN A 116 -28.28 -33.36 21.78
N ILE A 117 -27.39 -33.13 20.81
CA ILE A 117 -27.71 -32.43 19.55
C ILE A 117 -28.80 -33.18 18.78
N ARG A 118 -28.74 -34.52 18.72
CA ARG A 118 -29.76 -35.37 18.09
C ARG A 118 -31.12 -35.27 18.79
N LYS A 119 -31.15 -35.21 20.13
CA LYS A 119 -32.40 -35.00 20.89
C LYS A 119 -32.99 -33.61 20.63
N LEU A 120 -32.15 -32.57 20.60
CA LEU A 120 -32.57 -31.20 20.31
C LEU A 120 -33.16 -31.07 18.90
N ARG A 121 -32.50 -31.62 17.87
CA ARG A 121 -33.04 -31.65 16.49
C ARG A 121 -34.42 -32.32 16.42
N LYS A 122 -34.61 -33.47 17.09
CA LYS A 122 -35.91 -34.16 17.12
C LYS A 122 -37.01 -33.33 17.79
N ARG A 123 -36.68 -32.56 18.83
CA ARG A 123 -37.64 -31.65 19.49
C ARG A 123 -38.06 -30.53 18.55
N MET A 124 -37.09 -29.87 17.90
CA MET A 124 -37.40 -28.80 16.95
C MET A 124 -38.27 -29.28 15.78
N ILE A 125 -37.99 -30.46 15.21
CA ILE A 125 -38.82 -31.03 14.13
C ILE A 125 -40.25 -31.30 14.62
N ARG A 126 -40.44 -31.81 15.84
CA ARG A 126 -41.78 -32.03 16.42
C ARG A 126 -42.52 -30.73 16.65
N GLU A 127 -41.83 -29.70 17.15
CA GLU A 127 -42.41 -28.37 17.35
C GLU A 127 -42.82 -27.71 16.03
N SER A 128 -41.98 -27.79 14.99
CA SER A 128 -42.33 -27.30 13.66
C SER A 128 -43.55 -28.02 13.10
N ARG A 129 -43.59 -29.36 13.20
CA ARG A 129 -44.74 -30.15 12.74
C ARG A 129 -46.03 -29.84 13.51
N LYS A 130 -45.94 -29.58 14.82
CA LYS A 130 -47.08 -29.17 15.65
C LYS A 130 -47.59 -27.78 15.25
N LYS A 131 -46.69 -26.84 14.96
CA LYS A 131 -47.03 -25.51 14.45
C LYS A 131 -47.68 -25.55 13.06
N GLU A 132 -47.21 -26.43 12.18
CA GLU A 132 -47.84 -26.67 10.88
C GLU A 132 -49.24 -27.26 11.04
N THR A 133 -49.42 -28.28 11.88
CA THR A 133 -50.77 -28.82 12.15
C THR A 133 -51.71 -27.77 12.72
N LEU A 134 -51.24 -26.91 13.63
CA LEU A 134 -52.04 -25.82 14.22
C LEU A 134 -52.44 -24.73 13.19
N LYS A 135 -51.69 -24.58 12.10
CA LYS A 135 -52.04 -23.67 10.99
C LYS A 135 -53.10 -24.26 10.05
N VAL A 136 -53.23 -25.58 9.97
CA VAL A 136 -54.22 -26.26 9.10
C VAL A 136 -55.63 -26.24 9.72
N TYR A 137 -55.73 -26.11 11.05
CA TYR A 137 -56.99 -26.04 11.79
C TYR A 137 -57.49 -24.60 12.07
N LYS A 138 -56.82 -23.58 11.53
CA LYS A 138 -57.25 -22.17 11.58
C LYS A 138 -57.62 -21.72 10.18
#